data_AF-M7Z559-F1
#
_entry.id   AF-M7Z559-F1
#
_cell.length_a   1.000
_cell.length_b   1.000
_cell.length_c   1.000
_cell.angle_alpha   90.00
_cell.angle_beta   90.00
_cell.angle_gamma   90.00
#
_symmetry.space_group_name_H-M   'P 1'
#
loop_
_entity.id
_entity.type
_entity.pdbx_description
1 polymer ?
#
loop_
_entity_poly.entity_id
_entity_poly.type
_entity_poly.pdbx_seq_one_letter_code
_entity_poly.pdbx_strand_id
1 'polypeptide(L)'
;MGLIARTKFGSTGDVERYPDDSFDRYWQPFPDRKHAVSSTHNVTSADFWNLPPPDVFNTALVAEQNSPLVLQWPPISLQNGSYYVSLYFADTLANSSRTLDVNINDYQFYEGTVTSAGLSVFATQWILSGLTRVILTSKSVLPPLINAGEVFGIFPIGRLTITRDALAMESMKRSLQNIPDDWIGDPCMPHGYAWTGVTCDEGQNIRVISLNFSSMGISGSLSPDIANLTALTDISFANNSLSGTIPDFINLGKLQRLHLNDNKLNGTIAQTLGTIQPLRELPPGCPFRQHVDRRTDCSVASSRSSIANGVGGGWLLCAVQIFSVVFCSRGALLDWRSGCSGKCGSSGGHGGSYLEAEAAPWP
;
A
#
# COMPACT_ATOMS: atom_id res chain seq x y z
N MET A 1 -9.89 2.53 12.16
CA MET A 1 -9.49 3.65 13.04
C MET A 1 -8.22 4.25 12.46
N GLY A 2 -8.16 5.57 12.25
CA GLY A 2 -6.94 6.24 11.78
C GLY A 2 -6.28 7.00 12.92
N LEU A 3 -4.96 6.92 13.05
CA LEU A 3 -4.21 7.65 14.07
C LEU A 3 -4.30 9.16 13.81
N ILE A 4 -4.71 9.91 14.83
CA ILE A 4 -4.77 11.38 14.81
C ILE A 4 -3.54 11.97 15.50
N ALA A 5 -3.23 11.46 16.69
CA ALA A 5 -2.06 11.85 17.45
C ALA A 5 -1.67 10.73 18.40
N ARG A 6 -0.37 10.51 18.53
CA ARG A 6 0.25 9.68 19.57
C ARG A 6 1.38 10.50 20.16
N THR A 7 1.26 10.83 21.43
CA THR A 7 2.07 11.88 22.03
C THR A 7 2.65 11.43 23.37
N LYS A 8 3.94 11.71 23.55
CA LYS A 8 4.66 11.61 24.82
C LYS A 8 4.81 13.02 25.39
N PHE A 9 4.32 13.21 26.61
CA PHE A 9 4.34 14.50 27.30
C PHE A 9 5.59 14.61 28.19
N GLY A 10 6.17 15.80 28.27
CA GLY A 10 7.33 16.09 29.11
C GLY A 10 8.68 15.55 28.59
N SER A 11 8.71 14.98 27.37
CA SER A 11 9.94 14.51 26.74
C SER A 11 10.55 15.58 25.82
N THR A 12 11.87 15.74 25.88
CA THR A 12 12.68 16.58 24.98
C THR A 12 13.41 15.78 23.91
N GLY A 13 13.25 14.45 23.89
CA GLY A 13 13.96 13.55 23.01
C GLY A 13 13.38 13.48 21.60
N ASP A 14 14.06 12.70 20.76
CA ASP A 14 13.55 12.29 19.46
C ASP A 14 12.28 11.44 19.61
N VAL A 15 11.65 11.16 18.48
CA VAL A 15 10.46 10.32 18.40
C VAL A 15 10.78 8.93 18.95
N GLU A 16 9.96 8.43 19.88
CA GLU A 16 10.04 7.05 20.35
C GLU A 16 9.51 6.11 19.25
N ARG A 17 10.30 5.10 18.89
CA ARG A 17 10.01 4.09 17.86
C ARG A 17 10.76 2.81 18.17
N TYR A 18 10.82 1.87 17.22
CA TYR A 18 11.72 0.72 17.31
C TYR A 18 13.19 1.19 17.53
N PRO A 19 13.96 0.55 18.44
CA PRO A 19 13.70 -0.72 19.14
C PRO A 19 12.89 -0.61 20.44
N ASP A 20 12.68 0.60 20.96
CA ASP A 20 12.07 0.83 22.28
C ASP A 20 10.55 0.57 22.27
N ASP A 21 9.91 0.76 21.11
CA ASP A 21 8.56 0.25 20.83
C ASP A 21 8.59 -0.99 19.93
N SER A 22 8.21 -2.15 20.47
CA SER A 22 8.15 -3.42 19.73
C SER A 22 7.17 -3.41 18.55
N PHE A 23 6.23 -2.46 18.53
CA PHE A 23 5.26 -2.28 17.44
C PHE A 23 5.66 -1.16 16.47
N ASP A 24 6.85 -0.56 16.66
CA ASP A 24 7.38 0.55 15.87
C ASP A 24 6.38 1.72 15.70
N ARG A 25 5.58 1.97 16.74
CA ARG A 25 4.64 3.09 16.75
C ARG A 25 5.40 4.38 16.94
N TYR A 26 4.99 5.40 16.19
CA TYR A 26 5.56 6.74 16.27
C TYR A 26 4.99 7.53 17.46
N TRP A 27 5.76 7.73 18.54
CA TRP A 27 5.37 8.62 19.63
C TRP A 27 6.04 9.99 19.50
N GLN A 28 5.23 11.01 19.23
CA GLN A 28 5.71 12.36 19.05
C GLN A 28 5.87 13.09 20.40
N PRO A 29 6.98 13.80 20.67
CA PRO A 29 7.08 14.65 21.84
C PRO A 29 6.09 15.83 21.73
N PHE A 30 5.42 16.16 22.84
CA PHE A 30 4.59 17.36 22.90
C PHE A 30 5.48 18.62 22.98
N PRO A 31 5.17 19.70 22.23
CA PRO A 31 6.07 20.85 22.12
C PRO A 31 6.21 21.70 23.39
N ASP A 32 5.31 21.58 24.37
CA ASP A 32 5.40 22.34 25.62
C ASP A 32 6.45 21.75 26.57
N ARG A 33 7.29 22.64 27.11
CA ARG A 33 8.48 22.34 27.90
C ARG A 33 8.44 22.95 29.30
N LYS A 34 7.51 23.86 29.57
CA LYS A 34 7.58 24.69 30.78
C LYS A 34 7.43 23.87 32.07
N HIS A 35 6.83 22.69 31.97
CA HIS A 35 6.51 21.88 33.14
C HIS A 35 6.84 20.38 32.96
N ALA A 36 7.88 20.09 32.18
CA ALA A 36 8.39 18.74 32.00
C ALA A 36 9.12 18.26 33.27
N VAL A 37 8.76 17.06 33.75
CA VAL A 37 9.37 16.42 34.94
C VAL A 37 9.75 14.98 34.60
N SER A 38 10.93 14.55 35.04
CA SER A 38 11.39 13.17 34.92
C SER A 38 10.88 12.30 36.07
N SER A 39 10.49 11.08 35.77
CA SER A 39 10.10 10.07 36.75
C SER A 39 11.31 9.52 37.50
N THR A 40 11.14 9.22 38.78
CA THR A 40 12.20 8.67 39.65
C THR A 40 12.19 7.14 39.70
N HIS A 41 11.34 6.51 38.91
CA HIS A 41 11.15 5.06 38.86
C HIS A 41 10.65 4.65 37.48
N ASN A 42 10.78 3.36 37.18
CA ASN A 42 10.38 2.80 35.89
C ASN A 42 9.02 2.12 36.02
N VAL A 43 8.20 2.27 34.98
CA VAL A 43 6.89 1.63 34.87
C VAL A 43 6.99 0.46 33.89
N THR A 44 6.43 -0.69 34.26
CA THR A 44 6.35 -1.85 33.37
C THR A 44 5.15 -1.74 32.44
N SER A 45 5.38 -1.96 31.14
CA SER A 45 4.33 -1.88 30.12
C SER A 45 3.34 -3.05 30.14
N ALA A 46 3.68 -4.16 30.83
CA ALA A 46 2.89 -5.39 30.87
C ALA A 46 1.49 -5.23 31.48
N ASP A 47 1.31 -4.22 32.34
CA ASP A 47 0.03 -3.96 33.02
C ASP A 47 -0.95 -3.15 32.14
N PHE A 48 -0.53 -2.74 30.94
CA PHE A 48 -1.33 -1.97 29.99
C PHE A 48 -1.75 -2.83 28.81
N TRP A 49 -3.04 -2.79 28.46
CA TRP A 49 -3.62 -3.63 27.41
C TRP A 49 -2.97 -3.44 26.02
N ASN A 50 -2.48 -2.23 25.72
CA ASN A 50 -1.84 -1.90 24.45
C ASN A 50 -0.32 -1.81 24.51
N LEU A 51 0.29 -2.23 25.63
CA LEU A 51 1.74 -2.36 25.78
C LEU A 51 2.51 -1.10 25.28
N PRO A 52 2.22 0.11 25.76
CA PRO A 52 2.99 1.30 25.41
C PRO A 52 4.47 1.13 25.85
N PRO A 53 5.45 1.71 25.13
CA PRO A 53 6.84 1.57 25.50
C PRO A 53 7.09 2.17 26.89
N PRO A 54 7.85 1.51 27.79
CA PRO A 54 8.11 1.99 29.16
C PRO A 54 8.61 3.43 29.22
N ASP A 55 9.39 3.83 28.22
CA ASP A 55 10.00 5.16 28.15
C ASP A 55 9.01 6.31 28.08
N VAL A 56 7.76 6.04 27.67
CA VAL A 56 6.66 7.02 27.72
C VAL A 56 6.38 7.49 29.15
N PHE A 57 6.64 6.65 30.17
CA PHE A 57 6.41 6.99 31.57
C PHE A 57 7.64 7.59 32.27
N ASN A 58 8.79 7.68 31.60
CA ASN A 58 9.99 8.30 32.16
C ASN A 58 9.85 9.82 32.30
N THR A 59 8.87 10.42 31.62
CA THR A 59 8.58 11.85 31.70
C THR A 59 7.09 12.11 31.87
N ALA A 60 6.76 13.28 32.41
CA ALA A 60 5.39 13.78 32.50
C ALA A 60 5.37 15.31 32.31
N LEU A 61 4.23 15.85 31.87
CA LEU A 61 3.89 17.24 32.12
C LEU A 61 3.13 17.34 33.43
N VAL A 62 3.59 18.20 34.33
CA VAL A 62 3.00 18.39 35.67
C VAL A 62 2.51 19.82 35.78
N ALA A 63 1.32 20.09 36.32
CA ALA A 63 0.87 21.47 36.46
C ALA A 63 1.69 22.26 37.52
N GLU A 64 1.59 23.58 37.48
CA GLU A 64 2.02 24.42 38.60
C GLU A 64 1.18 24.16 39.86
N GLN A 65 1.75 24.46 41.02
CA GLN A 65 1.06 24.30 42.30
C GLN A 65 -0.28 25.06 42.27
N ASN A 66 -1.35 24.39 42.70
CA ASN A 66 -2.72 24.94 42.76
C ASN A 66 -3.28 25.46 41.43
N SER A 67 -2.73 25.03 40.29
CA SER A 67 -3.23 25.38 38.96
C SER A 67 -3.64 24.13 38.18
N PRO A 68 -4.68 24.22 37.32
CA PRO A 68 -5.01 23.12 36.43
C PRO A 68 -3.97 22.99 35.31
N LEU A 69 -3.73 21.78 34.83
CA LEU A 69 -2.96 21.55 33.60
C LEU A 69 -3.92 21.66 32.41
N VAL A 70 -3.70 22.65 31.55
CA VAL A 70 -4.55 22.88 30.38
C VAL A 70 -3.74 22.61 29.11
N LEU A 71 -4.20 21.65 28.32
CA LEU A 71 -3.55 21.20 27.09
C LEU A 71 -4.49 21.37 25.90
N GLN A 72 -4.02 21.99 24.83
CA GLN A 72 -4.68 21.90 23.53
C GLN A 72 -4.12 20.68 22.79
N TRP A 73 -4.79 19.55 22.96
CA TRP A 73 -4.34 18.27 22.41
C TRP A 73 -5.54 17.43 21.94
N PRO A 74 -5.49 16.87 20.71
CA PRO A 74 -4.40 16.95 19.73
C PRO A 74 -4.18 18.38 19.18
N PRO A 75 -2.98 18.69 18.63
CA PRO A 75 -2.62 20.05 18.20
C PRO A 75 -3.36 20.50 16.93
N ILE A 76 -4.14 19.63 16.30
CA ILE A 76 -4.90 19.89 15.09
C ILE A 76 -6.40 20.00 15.39
N SER A 77 -7.11 20.77 14.57
CA SER A 77 -8.57 20.81 14.62
C SER A 77 -9.16 19.51 14.07
N LEU A 78 -10.06 18.90 14.84
CA LEU A 78 -10.74 17.65 14.50
C LEU A 78 -12.04 17.91 13.74
N GLN A 79 -12.40 16.96 12.88
CA GLN A 79 -13.72 16.92 12.25
C GLN A 79 -14.76 16.50 13.28
N ASN A 80 -16.02 16.86 13.08
CA ASN A 80 -17.08 16.33 13.94
C ASN A 80 -17.22 14.82 13.71
N GLY A 81 -16.95 14.04 14.74
CA GLY A 81 -16.97 12.58 14.64
C GLY A 81 -16.72 11.88 15.96
N SER A 82 -16.71 10.55 15.90
CA SER A 82 -16.37 9.70 17.03
C SER A 82 -14.88 9.38 17.03
N TYR A 83 -14.27 9.44 18.21
CA TYR A 83 -12.85 9.24 18.41
C TYR A 83 -12.61 8.24 19.52
N TYR A 84 -11.62 7.39 19.33
CA TYR A 84 -11.03 6.62 20.41
C TYR A 84 -9.98 7.51 21.07
N VAL A 85 -10.11 7.77 22.36
CA VAL A 85 -9.18 8.59 23.13
C VAL A 85 -8.62 7.74 24.26
N SER A 86 -7.30 7.69 24.40
CA SER A 86 -6.60 7.03 25.51
C SER A 86 -5.58 7.98 26.11
N LEU A 87 -5.58 8.08 27.43
CA LEU A 87 -4.63 8.90 28.19
C LEU A 87 -3.89 8.00 29.19
N TYR A 88 -2.59 8.27 29.33
CA TYR A 88 -1.66 7.47 30.11
C TYR A 88 -1.08 8.30 31.25
N PHE A 89 -1.12 7.71 32.44
CA PHE A 89 -0.73 8.34 33.68
C PHE A 89 0.15 7.39 34.49
N ALA A 90 1.17 7.93 35.16
CA ALA A 90 1.95 7.29 36.20
C ALA A 90 2.56 8.39 37.08
N ASP A 91 2.42 8.26 38.40
CA ASP A 91 3.03 9.25 39.30
C ASP A 91 4.55 9.21 39.16
N THR A 92 5.18 10.35 38.90
CA THR A 92 6.64 10.46 38.75
C THR A 92 7.40 10.01 40.00
N LEU A 93 6.77 10.07 41.18
CA LEU A 93 7.36 9.68 42.46
C LEU A 93 7.04 8.22 42.81
N ALA A 94 8.05 7.46 43.23
CA ALA A 94 7.88 6.06 43.65
C ALA A 94 6.97 5.94 44.88
N ASN A 95 6.07 4.96 44.88
CA ASN A 95 5.13 4.70 45.97
C ASN A 95 4.23 5.92 46.32
N SER A 96 4.01 6.79 45.35
CA SER A 96 3.15 7.97 45.46
C SER A 96 1.86 7.77 44.67
N SER A 97 0.88 8.62 44.96
CA SER A 97 -0.36 8.67 44.23
C SER A 97 -0.92 10.09 44.16
N ARG A 98 -1.66 10.38 43.08
CA ARG A 98 -2.36 11.65 42.87
C ARG A 98 -3.80 11.40 42.52
N THR A 99 -4.69 12.17 43.12
CA THR A 99 -6.10 12.18 42.74
C THR A 99 -6.35 13.39 41.85
N LEU A 100 -6.94 13.15 40.68
CA LEU A 100 -7.17 14.18 39.68
C LEU A 100 -8.47 13.92 38.91
N ASP A 101 -9.01 15.02 38.37
CA ASP A 101 -10.09 15.01 37.40
C ASP A 101 -9.54 15.36 36.02
N VAL A 102 -10.06 14.70 35.00
CA VAL A 102 -9.74 14.98 33.59
C VAL A 102 -11.03 15.34 32.88
N ASN A 103 -11.04 16.52 32.26
CA ASN A 103 -12.12 16.97 31.40
C ASN A 103 -11.60 17.14 29.96
N ILE A 104 -12.40 16.71 28.99
CA ILE A 104 -12.14 16.92 27.55
C ILE A 104 -13.30 17.74 26.99
N ASN A 105 -13.01 18.95 26.48
CA ASN A 105 -14.01 19.90 25.97
C ASN A 105 -15.19 20.10 26.95
N ASP A 106 -14.86 20.39 28.21
CA ASP A 106 -15.79 20.63 29.32
C ASP A 106 -16.56 19.41 29.86
N TYR A 107 -16.48 18.25 29.18
CA TYR A 107 -17.07 17.00 29.66
C TYR A 107 -16.09 16.21 30.52
N GLN A 108 -16.56 15.65 31.63
CA GLN A 108 -15.75 14.80 32.51
C GLN A 108 -15.41 13.50 31.80
N PHE A 109 -14.11 13.25 31.62
CA PHE A 109 -13.55 12.07 30.96
C PHE A 109 -13.11 11.03 31.99
N TYR A 110 -12.51 11.47 33.09
CA TYR A 110 -12.05 10.59 34.16
C TYR A 110 -12.01 11.31 35.51
N GLU A 111 -12.22 10.57 36.59
CA GLU A 111 -11.98 10.99 37.97
C GLU A 111 -11.44 9.78 38.73
N GLY A 112 -10.33 9.97 39.44
CA GLY A 112 -9.78 8.93 40.29
C GLY A 112 -8.32 9.15 40.66
N THR A 113 -7.69 8.07 41.13
CA THR A 113 -6.34 8.09 41.67
C THR A 113 -5.37 7.39 40.72
N VAL A 114 -4.30 8.09 40.37
CA VAL A 114 -3.14 7.59 39.62
C VAL A 114 -2.05 7.22 40.61
N THR A 115 -1.46 6.05 40.48
CA THR A 115 -0.32 5.59 41.29
C THR A 115 0.97 5.52 40.46
N SER A 116 2.10 5.24 41.11
CA SER A 116 3.36 4.93 40.41
C SER A 116 3.32 3.64 39.59
N ALA A 117 2.33 2.74 39.76
CA ALA A 117 2.19 1.57 38.90
C ALA A 117 1.69 1.94 37.48
N GLY A 118 1.12 3.13 37.34
CA GLY A 118 0.56 3.61 36.10
C GLY A 118 -0.91 3.21 35.89
N LEU A 119 -1.56 3.94 35.00
CA LEU A 119 -2.98 3.85 34.69
C LEU A 119 -3.20 4.28 33.24
N SER A 120 -3.99 3.50 32.51
CA SER A 120 -4.57 3.94 31.24
C SER A 120 -6.07 4.14 31.37
N VAL A 121 -6.55 5.28 30.89
CA VAL A 121 -7.97 5.61 30.86
C VAL A 121 -8.36 5.94 29.43
N PHE A 122 -9.43 5.33 28.95
CA PHE A 122 -9.81 5.44 27.55
C PHE A 122 -11.32 5.52 27.36
N ALA A 123 -11.73 6.17 26.28
CA ALA A 123 -13.09 6.14 25.76
C ALA A 123 -13.07 5.58 24.35
N THR A 124 -13.95 4.62 24.09
CA THR A 124 -14.04 3.95 22.79
C THR A 124 -14.87 4.72 21.77
N GLN A 125 -15.68 5.69 22.19
CA GLN A 125 -16.50 6.54 21.33
C GLN A 125 -16.71 7.91 21.98
N TRP A 126 -15.72 8.79 21.83
CA TRP A 126 -15.78 10.16 22.32
C TRP A 126 -16.05 11.13 21.18
N ILE A 127 -17.08 11.97 21.30
CA ILE A 127 -17.43 12.92 20.24
C ILE A 127 -16.52 14.15 20.37
N LEU A 128 -15.72 14.41 19.33
CA LEU A 128 -14.87 15.59 19.24
C LEU A 128 -15.18 16.37 17.97
N SER A 129 -14.97 17.68 18.03
CA SER A 129 -15.03 18.58 16.89
C SER A 129 -14.22 19.83 17.19
N GLY A 130 -13.57 20.41 16.19
CA GLY A 130 -12.76 21.61 16.38
C GLY A 130 -11.48 21.34 17.17
N LEU A 131 -10.97 22.37 17.85
CA LEU A 131 -9.82 22.25 18.74
C LEU A 131 -10.23 21.55 20.04
N THR A 132 -9.47 20.54 20.43
CA THR A 132 -9.72 19.80 21.67
C THR A 132 -8.89 20.36 22.81
N ARG A 133 -9.54 20.61 23.95
CA ARG A 133 -8.91 21.03 25.20
C ARG A 133 -9.03 19.91 26.24
N VAL A 134 -7.89 19.46 26.76
CA VAL A 134 -7.80 18.53 27.88
C VAL A 134 -7.40 19.34 29.11
N ILE A 135 -8.22 19.29 30.16
CA ILE A 135 -8.01 20.01 31.42
C ILE A 135 -7.88 19.00 32.53
N LEU A 136 -6.77 19.04 33.27
CA LEU A 136 -6.55 18.21 34.44
C LEU A 136 -6.57 19.09 35.69
N THR A 137 -7.40 18.72 36.66
CA THR A 137 -7.54 19.44 37.93
C THR A 137 -7.11 18.53 39.06
N SER A 138 -6.25 18.99 39.97
CA SER A 138 -5.89 18.17 41.12
C SER A 138 -6.96 18.20 42.19
N LYS A 139 -7.24 17.02 42.76
CA LYS A 139 -7.97 16.81 44.01
C LYS A 139 -7.05 16.42 45.16
N SER A 140 -5.75 16.33 44.91
CA SER A 140 -4.72 15.98 45.89
C SER A 140 -3.75 17.15 46.13
N VAL A 141 -2.85 17.01 47.11
CA VAL A 141 -1.84 18.03 47.41
C VAL A 141 -0.84 18.20 46.26
N LEU A 142 -0.58 17.10 45.54
CA LEU A 142 0.33 17.10 44.40
C LEU A 142 -0.38 17.65 43.16
N PRO A 143 0.29 18.43 42.29
CA PRO A 143 -0.29 18.89 41.04
C PRO A 143 -0.66 17.72 40.11
N PRO A 144 -1.66 17.89 39.23
CA PRO A 144 -2.02 16.86 38.27
C PRO A 144 -0.92 16.71 37.22
N LEU A 145 -0.86 15.54 36.56
CA LEU A 145 0.14 15.24 35.55
C LEU A 145 -0.43 14.39 34.43
N ILE A 146 0.29 14.31 33.32
CA ILE A 146 0.04 13.37 32.22
C ILE A 146 1.36 12.90 31.59
N ASN A 147 1.45 11.63 31.23
CA ASN A 147 2.65 11.04 30.62
C ASN A 147 2.50 10.88 29.11
N ALA A 148 1.33 10.43 28.65
CA ALA A 148 1.06 10.26 27.22
C ALA A 148 -0.41 10.31 26.86
N GLY A 149 -0.68 10.38 25.56
CA GLY A 149 -2.03 10.22 25.02
C GLY A 149 -2.01 9.68 23.59
N GLU A 150 -3.10 9.01 23.23
CA GLU A 150 -3.41 8.57 21.87
C GLU A 150 -4.84 8.99 21.49
N VAL A 151 -5.02 9.52 20.28
CA VAL A 151 -6.33 9.75 19.68
C VAL A 151 -6.38 9.06 18.32
N PHE A 152 -7.47 8.33 18.07
CA PHE A 152 -7.77 7.75 16.77
C PHE A 152 -9.15 8.20 16.30
N GLY A 153 -9.26 8.57 15.03
CA GLY A 153 -10.54 8.79 14.37
C GLY A 153 -11.25 7.46 14.14
N ILE A 154 -12.48 7.35 14.63
CA ILE A 154 -13.36 6.24 14.36
C ILE A 154 -14.17 6.61 13.13
N PHE A 155 -13.66 6.20 11.98
CA PHE A 155 -14.43 6.31 10.75
C PHE A 155 -15.56 5.28 10.81
N PRO A 156 -16.83 5.68 10.64
CA PRO A 156 -17.87 4.72 10.32
C PRO A 156 -17.41 3.94 9.09
N ILE A 157 -17.68 2.63 9.06
CA ILE A 157 -17.09 1.60 8.18
C ILE A 157 -17.39 1.83 6.67
N GLY A 158 -17.95 2.97 6.30
CA GLY A 158 -18.35 3.33 4.93
C GLY A 158 -17.32 4.07 4.08
N ARG A 159 -16.01 4.03 4.40
CA ARG A 159 -14.95 4.57 3.51
C ARG A 159 -13.70 3.67 3.43
N LEU A 160 -13.84 2.36 3.66
CA LEU A 160 -12.72 1.42 3.48
C LEU A 160 -12.78 0.77 2.09
N THR A 161 -11.67 0.18 1.66
CA THR A 161 -11.71 -0.72 0.51
C THR A 161 -12.68 -1.85 0.81
N ILE A 162 -13.52 -2.22 -0.16
CA ILE A 162 -14.43 -3.34 0.02
C ILE A 162 -13.64 -4.60 0.37
N THR A 163 -14.15 -5.41 1.31
CA THR A 163 -13.45 -6.58 1.85
C THR A 163 -12.95 -7.53 0.77
N ARG A 164 -13.74 -7.74 -0.30
CA ARG A 164 -13.31 -8.59 -1.43
C ARG A 164 -12.04 -8.09 -2.09
N ASP A 165 -11.95 -6.79 -2.37
CA ASP A 165 -10.80 -6.22 -3.05
C ASP A 165 -9.59 -6.21 -2.12
N ALA A 166 -9.79 -5.89 -0.83
CA ALA A 166 -8.74 -5.97 0.18
C ALA A 166 -8.16 -7.40 0.34
N LEU A 167 -9.02 -8.43 0.36
CA LEU A 167 -8.59 -9.83 0.44
C LEU A 167 -7.84 -10.29 -0.82
N ALA A 168 -8.28 -9.87 -2.00
CA ALA A 168 -7.58 -10.16 -3.24
C ALA A 168 -6.20 -9.49 -3.29
N MET A 169 -6.09 -8.25 -2.82
CA MET A 169 -4.82 -7.54 -2.70
C MET A 169 -3.88 -8.16 -1.66
N GLU A 170 -4.41 -8.67 -0.54
CA GLU A 170 -3.64 -9.42 0.45
C GLU A 170 -3.11 -10.76 -0.11
N SER A 171 -3.90 -11.44 -0.94
CA SER A 171 -3.47 -12.64 -1.66
C SER A 171 -2.33 -12.33 -2.64
N MET A 172 -2.46 -11.25 -3.41
CA MET A 172 -1.40 -10.76 -4.31
C MET A 172 -0.13 -10.38 -3.56
N LYS A 173 -0.26 -9.71 -2.41
CA LYS A 173 0.87 -9.35 -1.55
C LYS A 173 1.69 -10.58 -1.14
N ARG A 174 1.03 -11.70 -0.86
CA ARG A 174 1.67 -12.97 -0.47
C ARG A 174 2.31 -13.71 -1.63
N SER A 175 1.81 -13.53 -2.86
CA SER A 175 2.31 -14.24 -4.04
C SER A 175 3.47 -13.51 -4.74
N LEU A 176 3.61 -12.21 -4.49
CA LEU A 176 4.65 -11.36 -5.08
C LEU A 176 5.87 -11.21 -4.15
N GLN A 177 7.00 -10.88 -4.75
CA GLN A 177 8.28 -10.61 -4.10
C GLN A 177 8.85 -9.28 -4.62
N ASN A 178 9.70 -8.62 -3.81
CA ASN A 178 10.22 -7.27 -4.08
C ASN A 178 9.10 -6.23 -4.31
N ILE A 179 8.02 -6.36 -3.55
CA ILE A 179 6.92 -5.38 -3.56
C ILE A 179 7.34 -4.08 -2.86
N PRO A 180 6.69 -2.94 -3.17
CA PRO A 180 6.88 -1.70 -2.43
C PRO A 180 6.61 -1.83 -0.93
N ASP A 181 7.40 -1.11 -0.13
CA ASP A 181 7.31 -1.15 1.34
C ASP A 181 5.99 -0.56 1.90
N ASP A 182 5.26 0.21 1.10
CA ASP A 182 4.01 0.86 1.48
C ASP A 182 2.77 -0.04 1.36
N TRP A 183 2.93 -1.31 0.98
CA TRP A 183 1.87 -2.32 0.94
C TRP A 183 1.45 -2.81 2.33
N ILE A 184 1.06 -1.88 3.21
CA ILE A 184 0.68 -2.14 4.60
C ILE A 184 -0.69 -1.52 4.84
N GLY A 185 -1.59 -2.27 5.49
CA GLY A 185 -2.93 -1.78 5.83
C GLY A 185 -3.95 -1.92 4.70
N ASP A 186 -4.80 -0.91 4.52
CA ASP A 186 -5.84 -0.90 3.50
C ASP A 186 -5.24 -0.44 2.15
N PRO A 187 -5.51 -1.13 1.03
CA PRO A 187 -4.85 -0.85 -0.24
C PRO A 187 -5.22 0.51 -0.87
N CYS A 188 -6.37 1.09 -0.50
CA CYS A 188 -6.84 2.36 -1.05
C CYS A 188 -6.87 3.50 -0.03
N MET A 189 -6.69 3.19 1.26
CA MET A 189 -6.92 4.14 2.34
C MET A 189 -5.71 4.34 3.25
N PRO A 190 -5.45 5.58 3.69
CA PRO A 190 -6.26 6.80 3.48
C PRO A 190 -6.13 7.39 2.06
N HIS A 191 -7.12 8.21 1.65
CA HIS A 191 -7.11 8.86 0.34
C HIS A 191 -5.82 9.69 0.14
N GLY A 192 -5.17 9.52 -1.02
CA GLY A 192 -3.85 10.10 -1.31
C GLY A 192 -2.66 9.25 -0.85
N TYR A 193 -2.92 8.14 -0.15
CA TYR A 193 -1.93 7.18 0.35
C TYR A 193 -2.33 5.74 0.01
N ALA A 194 -2.95 5.53 -1.15
CA ALA A 194 -3.13 4.19 -1.69
C ALA A 194 -1.76 3.53 -1.92
N TRP A 195 -1.71 2.20 -1.86
CA TRP A 195 -0.46 1.46 -2.11
C TRP A 195 0.16 1.87 -3.44
N THR A 196 1.49 2.00 -3.48
CA THR A 196 2.22 2.35 -4.69
C THR A 196 1.82 1.41 -5.81
N GLY A 197 1.41 1.98 -6.96
CA GLY A 197 0.96 1.24 -8.14
C GLY A 197 -0.52 0.83 -8.11
N VAL A 198 -1.23 1.07 -7.01
CA VAL A 198 -2.68 0.83 -6.89
C VAL A 198 -3.44 2.14 -7.07
N THR A 199 -4.49 2.12 -7.88
CA THR A 199 -5.42 3.23 -8.05
C THR A 199 -6.83 2.77 -7.72
N CYS A 200 -7.55 3.58 -6.96
CA CYS A 200 -8.89 3.26 -6.44
C CYS A 200 -9.92 4.29 -6.86
N ASP A 201 -11.20 3.92 -6.83
CA ASP A 201 -12.29 4.87 -7.07
C ASP A 201 -12.57 5.75 -5.83
N GLU A 202 -13.32 6.83 -6.03
CA GLU A 202 -13.72 7.78 -4.97
C GLU A 202 -15.11 7.47 -4.39
N GLY A 203 -15.59 6.23 -4.57
CA GLY A 203 -16.92 5.81 -4.15
C GLY A 203 -17.09 5.67 -2.64
N GLN A 204 -18.34 5.48 -2.19
CA GLN A 204 -18.62 5.10 -0.79
C GLN A 204 -18.09 3.68 -0.48
N ASN A 205 -18.16 2.78 -1.46
CA ASN A 205 -17.55 1.45 -1.37
C ASN A 205 -16.29 1.47 -2.24
N ILE A 206 -15.15 1.80 -1.65
CA ILE A 206 -13.91 2.00 -2.40
C ILE A 206 -13.47 0.69 -3.07
N ARG A 207 -13.19 0.76 -4.36
CA ARG A 207 -12.78 -0.38 -5.22
C ARG A 207 -11.43 -0.12 -5.86
N VAL A 208 -10.66 -1.19 -6.07
CA VAL A 208 -9.43 -1.11 -6.87
C VAL A 208 -9.79 -1.10 -8.35
N ILE A 209 -9.34 -0.06 -9.08
CA ILE A 209 -9.68 0.15 -10.48
C ILE A 209 -8.47 0.03 -11.42
N SER A 210 -7.25 0.25 -10.94
CA SER A 210 -6.05 0.09 -11.77
C SER A 210 -4.86 -0.40 -10.95
N LEU A 211 -4.08 -1.27 -11.58
CA LEU A 211 -2.84 -1.84 -11.08
C LEU A 211 -1.72 -1.53 -12.08
N ASN A 212 -0.74 -0.71 -11.68
CA ASN A 212 0.41 -0.37 -12.51
C ASN A 212 1.71 -0.56 -11.74
N PHE A 213 2.41 -1.63 -12.09
CA PHE A 213 3.67 -2.06 -11.49
C PHE A 213 4.77 -2.26 -12.53
N SER A 214 4.68 -1.57 -13.66
CA SER A 214 5.64 -1.74 -14.75
C SER A 214 7.05 -1.34 -14.31
N SER A 215 8.06 -2.14 -14.65
CA SER A 215 9.48 -1.84 -14.38
C SER A 215 9.83 -1.65 -12.90
N MET A 216 9.17 -2.36 -12.00
CA MET A 216 9.38 -2.25 -10.55
C MET A 216 10.29 -3.35 -9.96
N GLY A 217 10.82 -4.25 -10.79
CA GLY A 217 11.68 -5.35 -10.32
C GLY A 217 10.94 -6.43 -9.54
N ILE A 218 9.62 -6.50 -9.68
CA ILE A 218 8.77 -7.44 -8.97
C ILE A 218 9.00 -8.87 -9.49
N SER A 219 9.05 -9.84 -8.59
CA SER A 219 9.13 -11.27 -8.90
C SER A 219 8.05 -12.07 -8.19
N GLY A 220 8.02 -13.40 -8.36
CA GLY A 220 6.96 -14.26 -7.82
C GLY A 220 5.95 -14.67 -8.88
N SER A 221 4.68 -14.82 -8.49
CA SER A 221 3.58 -15.22 -9.38
C SER A 221 2.33 -14.37 -9.16
N LEU A 222 1.50 -14.29 -10.20
CA LEU A 222 0.20 -13.62 -10.13
C LEU A 222 -0.81 -14.55 -9.43
N SER A 223 -1.40 -14.09 -8.32
CA SER A 223 -2.44 -14.84 -7.63
C SER A 223 -3.72 -14.93 -8.48
N PRO A 224 -4.40 -16.09 -8.55
CA PRO A 224 -5.72 -16.23 -9.18
C PRO A 224 -6.78 -15.28 -8.59
N ASP A 225 -6.62 -14.85 -7.34
CA ASP A 225 -7.56 -13.95 -6.67
C ASP A 225 -7.61 -12.55 -7.30
N ILE A 226 -6.68 -12.20 -8.19
CA ILE A 226 -6.77 -10.98 -9.01
C ILE A 226 -8.08 -10.90 -9.80
N ALA A 227 -8.68 -12.05 -10.14
CA ALA A 227 -9.98 -12.12 -10.81
C ALA A 227 -11.15 -11.60 -9.95
N ASN A 228 -10.97 -11.49 -8.63
CA ASN A 228 -11.97 -10.94 -7.72
C ASN A 228 -12.05 -9.41 -7.75
N LEU A 229 -11.04 -8.74 -8.34
CA LEU A 229 -10.97 -7.28 -8.51
C LEU A 229 -11.82 -6.82 -9.71
N THR A 230 -13.11 -7.14 -9.67
CA THR A 230 -14.10 -6.93 -10.76
C THR A 230 -14.29 -5.47 -11.22
N ALA A 231 -13.71 -4.51 -10.52
CA ALA A 231 -13.73 -3.09 -10.91
C ALA A 231 -12.52 -2.67 -11.76
N LEU A 232 -11.52 -3.55 -11.94
CA LEU A 232 -10.31 -3.24 -12.70
C LEU A 232 -10.62 -2.87 -14.14
N THR A 233 -10.06 -1.74 -14.56
CA THR A 233 -9.97 -1.29 -15.95
C THR A 233 -8.59 -1.53 -16.52
N ASP A 234 -7.55 -1.53 -15.69
CA ASP A 234 -6.17 -1.52 -16.16
C ASP A 234 -5.28 -2.39 -15.29
N ILE A 235 -4.53 -3.29 -15.95
CA ILE A 235 -3.51 -4.13 -15.32
C ILE A 235 -2.21 -3.98 -16.11
N SER A 236 -1.14 -3.58 -15.43
CA SER A 236 0.18 -3.44 -16.04
C SER A 236 1.25 -3.98 -15.09
N PHE A 237 1.86 -5.10 -15.46
CA PHE A 237 3.02 -5.69 -14.79
C PHE A 237 4.21 -5.83 -15.76
N ALA A 238 4.24 -5.04 -16.83
CA ALA A 238 5.24 -5.16 -17.87
C ALA A 238 6.67 -4.94 -17.36
N ASN A 239 7.66 -5.59 -17.98
CA ASN A 239 9.08 -5.44 -17.65
C ASN A 239 9.39 -5.76 -16.17
N ASN A 240 9.05 -6.98 -15.76
CA ASN A 240 9.32 -7.50 -14.42
C ASN A 240 9.88 -8.94 -14.49
N SER A 241 10.08 -9.58 -13.35
CA SER A 241 10.56 -10.96 -13.25
C SER A 241 9.48 -11.94 -12.77
N LEU A 242 8.21 -11.68 -13.11
CA LEU A 242 7.10 -12.58 -12.75
C LEU A 242 7.20 -13.91 -13.48
N SER A 243 6.74 -14.97 -12.83
CA SER A 243 6.81 -16.35 -13.30
C SER A 243 5.53 -17.13 -12.96
N GLY A 244 5.37 -18.31 -13.54
CA GLY A 244 4.18 -19.13 -13.37
C GLY A 244 3.08 -18.77 -14.38
N THR A 245 1.88 -19.29 -14.14
CA THR A 245 0.76 -19.21 -15.09
C THR A 245 0.02 -17.89 -15.01
N ILE A 246 -0.47 -17.41 -16.15
CA ILE A 246 -1.39 -16.27 -16.21
C ILE A 246 -2.75 -16.72 -15.64
N PRO A 247 -3.29 -16.04 -14.60
CA PRO A 247 -4.59 -16.37 -14.03
C PRO A 247 -5.73 -16.05 -15.01
N ASP A 248 -6.89 -16.67 -14.81
CA ASP A 248 -8.07 -16.38 -15.62
C ASP A 248 -8.67 -15.02 -15.25
N PHE A 249 -8.86 -14.17 -16.26
CA PHE A 249 -9.42 -12.83 -16.11
C PHE A 249 -10.91 -12.76 -16.48
N ILE A 250 -11.60 -13.90 -16.61
CA ILE A 250 -13.01 -14.00 -17.03
C ILE A 250 -13.97 -13.08 -16.25
N ASN A 251 -13.71 -12.85 -14.96
CA ASN A 251 -14.56 -12.03 -14.10
C ASN A 251 -14.26 -10.53 -14.19
N LEU A 252 -13.22 -10.13 -14.92
CA LEU A 252 -12.80 -8.73 -15.09
C LEU A 252 -13.50 -8.08 -16.29
N GLY A 253 -14.84 -8.05 -16.26
CA GLY A 253 -15.65 -7.54 -17.37
C GLY A 253 -15.47 -6.05 -17.71
N LYS A 254 -14.73 -5.30 -16.89
CA LYS A 254 -14.38 -3.88 -17.11
C LYS A 254 -12.96 -3.67 -17.62
N LEU A 255 -12.16 -4.73 -17.76
CA LEU A 255 -10.75 -4.63 -18.13
C LEU A 255 -10.60 -4.12 -19.57
N GLN A 256 -9.80 -3.07 -19.74
CA GLN A 256 -9.54 -2.39 -21.00
C GLN A 256 -8.08 -2.48 -21.44
N ARG A 257 -7.14 -2.53 -20.49
CA ARG A 257 -5.70 -2.64 -20.76
C ARG A 257 -5.08 -3.75 -19.91
N LEU A 258 -4.32 -4.62 -20.56
CA LEU A 258 -3.57 -5.71 -19.93
C LEU A 258 -2.16 -5.79 -20.51
N HIS A 259 -1.15 -5.37 -19.75
CA HIS A 259 0.25 -5.43 -20.16
C HIS A 259 1.02 -6.37 -19.23
N LEU A 260 1.42 -7.54 -19.75
CA LEU A 260 2.20 -8.56 -19.04
C LEU A 260 3.53 -8.89 -19.75
N ASN A 261 3.88 -8.13 -20.80
CA ASN A 261 5.09 -8.33 -21.60
C ASN A 261 6.37 -8.22 -20.75
N ASP A 262 7.47 -8.77 -21.27
CA ASP A 262 8.79 -8.73 -20.63
C ASP A 262 8.76 -9.29 -19.19
N ASN A 263 8.21 -10.50 -19.06
CA ASN A 263 8.19 -11.33 -17.86
C ASN A 263 8.56 -12.78 -18.20
N LYS A 264 8.65 -13.66 -17.19
CA LYS A 264 8.93 -15.11 -17.30
C LYS A 264 7.66 -15.96 -17.13
N LEU A 265 6.50 -15.40 -17.48
CA LEU A 265 5.20 -16.07 -17.38
C LEU A 265 5.10 -17.21 -18.39
N ASN A 266 4.40 -18.29 -18.03
CA ASN A 266 4.19 -19.46 -18.87
C ASN A 266 2.70 -19.88 -18.89
N GLY A 267 2.37 -20.89 -19.70
CA GLY A 267 0.99 -21.38 -19.85
C GLY A 267 0.25 -20.81 -21.06
N THR A 268 -0.98 -21.28 -21.27
CA THR A 268 -1.83 -20.87 -22.39
C THR A 268 -2.66 -19.65 -22.00
N ILE A 269 -2.63 -18.62 -22.83
CA ILE A 269 -3.63 -17.54 -22.79
C ILE A 269 -5.00 -18.22 -22.97
N ALA A 270 -5.84 -18.19 -21.92
CA ALA A 270 -7.15 -18.79 -21.99
C ALA A 270 -7.95 -18.14 -23.14
N GLN A 271 -8.65 -18.96 -23.94
CA GLN A 271 -9.49 -18.50 -25.05
C GLN A 271 -10.51 -17.42 -24.62
N THR A 272 -10.80 -17.35 -23.32
CA THR A 272 -11.68 -16.38 -22.65
C THR A 272 -11.17 -14.94 -22.68
N LEU A 273 -9.87 -14.68 -22.86
CA LEU A 273 -9.36 -13.31 -23.07
C LEU A 273 -9.90 -12.67 -24.35
N GLY A 274 -10.33 -13.47 -25.34
CA GLY A 274 -11.03 -13.00 -26.53
C GLY A 274 -12.50 -12.62 -26.31
N THR A 275 -13.08 -12.88 -25.13
CA THR A 275 -14.48 -12.58 -24.79
C THR A 275 -14.68 -11.32 -23.94
N ILE A 276 -13.59 -10.77 -23.39
CA ILE A 276 -13.60 -9.47 -22.73
C ILE A 276 -13.79 -8.39 -23.83
N GLN A 277 -14.53 -7.30 -23.54
CA GLN A 277 -14.72 -6.20 -24.48
C GLN A 277 -13.37 -5.80 -25.14
N PRO A 278 -13.35 -5.42 -26.42
CA PRO A 278 -12.10 -5.24 -27.16
C PRO A 278 -11.15 -4.33 -26.38
N LEU A 279 -10.03 -4.91 -25.95
CA LEU A 279 -8.96 -4.19 -25.26
C LEU A 279 -8.54 -3.00 -26.11
N ARG A 280 -8.53 -1.81 -25.53
CA ARG A 280 -8.28 -0.56 -26.24
C ARG A 280 -6.83 -0.14 -25.98
N GLU A 281 -5.93 -0.51 -26.88
CA GLU A 281 -4.59 0.10 -26.89
C GLU A 281 -4.69 1.55 -27.39
N LEU A 282 -4.24 2.51 -26.58
CA LEU A 282 -3.96 3.86 -27.05
C LEU A 282 -2.53 3.85 -27.62
N PRO A 283 -2.31 4.27 -28.88
CA PRO A 283 -0.96 4.31 -29.44
C PRO A 283 -0.09 5.27 -28.62
N PRO A 284 1.16 4.88 -28.28
CA PRO A 284 2.09 5.80 -27.63
C PRO A 284 2.31 7.00 -28.55
N GLY A 285 2.08 8.20 -28.04
CA GLY A 285 2.28 9.43 -28.78
C GLY A 285 3.74 9.58 -29.18
N CYS A 286 4.05 9.38 -30.46
CA CYS A 286 5.33 9.75 -31.06
C CYS A 286 5.38 11.29 -31.22
N PRO A 287 6.36 12.00 -30.62
CA PRO A 287 6.55 13.41 -30.90
C PRO A 287 7.63 13.58 -31.97
N PHE A 288 7.37 13.29 -33.24
CA PHE A 288 8.16 13.87 -34.34
C PHE A 288 7.34 14.00 -35.62
N ARG A 289 7.40 15.20 -36.19
CA ARG A 289 6.65 15.67 -37.36
C ARG A 289 7.36 15.22 -38.65
N GLN A 290 6.57 14.67 -39.57
CA GLN A 290 6.74 14.62 -41.04
C GLN A 290 7.86 13.76 -41.65
N HIS A 291 7.49 12.56 -42.09
CA HIS A 291 7.31 12.31 -43.52
C HIS A 291 6.31 11.16 -43.72
N VAL A 292 5.28 11.41 -44.54
CA VAL A 292 4.23 10.43 -44.87
C VAL A 292 4.82 9.40 -45.82
N ASP A 293 4.93 8.15 -45.37
CA ASP A 293 4.98 7.00 -46.27
C ASP A 293 4.13 5.86 -45.69
N ARG A 294 3.18 5.36 -46.49
CA ARG A 294 2.19 4.37 -46.05
C ARG A 294 2.81 2.98 -46.00
N ARG A 295 3.43 2.59 -44.88
CA ARG A 295 3.68 1.19 -44.53
C ARG A 295 3.45 0.97 -43.04
N THR A 296 2.64 -0.05 -42.73
CA THR A 296 2.37 -0.61 -41.41
C THR A 296 3.66 -0.85 -40.63
N ASP A 297 3.82 -0.17 -39.49
CA ASP A 297 4.95 -0.36 -38.60
C ASP A 297 4.52 -1.25 -37.42
N CYS A 298 4.98 -2.50 -37.43
CA CYS A 298 4.90 -3.42 -36.30
C CYS A 298 6.22 -3.31 -35.51
N SER A 299 6.18 -2.80 -34.28
CA SER A 299 7.36 -2.74 -33.43
C SER A 299 7.78 -4.14 -32.97
N VAL A 300 8.87 -4.65 -33.53
CA VAL A 300 9.53 -5.89 -33.09
C VAL A 300 10.40 -5.56 -31.87
N ALA A 301 10.05 -6.06 -30.68
CA ALA A 301 10.97 -6.07 -29.55
C ALA A 301 12.00 -7.19 -29.76
N SER A 302 13.23 -6.84 -30.13
CA SER A 302 14.35 -7.78 -30.20
C SER A 302 14.95 -7.97 -28.80
N SER A 303 15.01 -9.19 -28.28
CA SER A 303 15.90 -9.52 -27.16
C SER A 303 17.31 -9.82 -27.70
N ARG A 304 18.34 -9.14 -27.19
CA ARG A 304 19.74 -9.48 -27.45
C ARG A 304 20.11 -10.72 -26.63
N SER A 305 20.62 -11.77 -27.29
CA SER A 305 21.33 -12.87 -26.62
C SER A 305 22.84 -12.59 -26.63
N SER A 306 23.49 -12.81 -25.48
CA SER A 306 24.95 -12.82 -25.36
C SER A 306 25.47 -14.21 -25.75
N ILE A 307 26.31 -14.28 -26.77
CA ILE A 307 27.00 -15.51 -27.19
C ILE A 307 28.24 -15.69 -26.29
N ALA A 308 28.29 -16.76 -25.50
CA ALA A 308 29.52 -17.25 -24.91
C ALA A 308 30.12 -18.33 -25.83
N ASN A 309 31.29 -18.05 -26.41
CA ASN A 309 32.05 -19.02 -27.18
C ASN A 309 32.69 -20.05 -26.23
N GLY A 310 32.34 -21.32 -26.41
CA GLY A 310 32.96 -22.46 -25.74
C GLY A 310 33.05 -23.64 -26.70
N VAL A 311 34.28 -24.03 -27.03
CA VAL A 311 34.64 -25.08 -28.00
C VAL A 311 34.43 -26.47 -27.38
N GLY A 312 33.81 -27.40 -28.11
CA GLY A 312 33.82 -28.83 -27.76
C GLY A 312 32.46 -29.50 -27.98
N GLY A 313 32.39 -30.40 -28.96
CA GLY A 313 31.15 -30.96 -29.49
C GLY A 313 30.34 -31.88 -28.56
N GLY A 314 29.10 -32.12 -28.98
CA GLY A 314 28.18 -33.07 -28.37
C GLY A 314 26.75 -32.55 -28.38
N TRP A 315 25.86 -33.23 -29.10
CA TRP A 315 24.45 -32.92 -29.31
C TRP A 315 23.72 -32.41 -28.05
N LEU A 316 23.11 -31.22 -28.13
CA LEU A 316 22.11 -30.74 -27.17
C LEU A 316 20.84 -30.31 -27.90
N LEU A 317 19.72 -30.90 -27.46
CA LEU A 317 18.35 -30.51 -27.81
C LEU A 317 18.13 -29.03 -27.47
N CYS A 318 18.03 -28.17 -28.48
CA CYS A 318 17.54 -26.81 -28.30
C CYS A 318 16.00 -26.81 -28.39
N ALA A 319 15.34 -26.81 -27.23
CA ALA A 319 13.97 -26.34 -27.13
C ALA A 319 14.00 -24.85 -26.77
N VAL A 320 13.79 -23.97 -27.75
CA VAL A 320 13.57 -22.54 -27.52
C VAL A 320 12.31 -22.16 -28.29
N GLN A 321 11.16 -22.20 -27.62
CA GLN A 321 9.93 -21.60 -28.13
C GLN A 321 9.99 -20.09 -27.83
N ILE A 322 10.13 -19.31 -28.90
CA ILE A 322 9.93 -17.87 -28.91
C ILE A 322 8.43 -17.64 -29.05
N PHE A 323 7.78 -16.98 -28.09
CA PHE A 323 6.43 -16.47 -28.27
C PHE A 323 6.45 -14.94 -28.14
N SER A 324 6.42 -14.27 -29.30
CA SER A 324 5.96 -12.90 -29.41
C SER A 324 4.47 -12.95 -29.75
N VAL A 325 3.62 -12.33 -28.94
CA VAL A 325 2.19 -12.18 -29.26
C VAL A 325 1.98 -10.78 -29.81
N VAL A 326 1.64 -10.70 -31.10
CA VAL A 326 1.20 -9.48 -31.77
C VAL A 326 -0.31 -9.65 -32.01
N PHE A 327 -1.14 -8.79 -31.43
CA PHE A 327 -2.57 -8.75 -31.78
C PHE A 327 -2.74 -7.82 -32.99
N CYS A 328 -3.03 -8.40 -34.15
CA CYS A 328 -3.44 -7.65 -35.33
C CYS A 328 -4.96 -7.82 -35.50
N SER A 329 -5.70 -6.71 -35.51
CA SER A 329 -7.15 -6.71 -35.63
C SER A 329 -7.60 -7.02 -37.06
N ARG A 330 -7.89 -8.29 -37.35
CA ARG A 330 -9.03 -8.76 -38.15
C ARG A 330 -8.97 -10.29 -38.27
N GLY A 331 -10.10 -10.93 -37.96
CA GLY A 331 -10.16 -12.35 -37.64
C GLY A 331 -9.86 -13.31 -38.79
N ALA A 332 -9.35 -14.49 -38.43
CA ALA A 332 -9.74 -15.79 -38.95
C ALA A 332 -9.03 -16.90 -38.17
N LEU A 333 -9.73 -18.03 -38.07
CA LEU A 333 -9.37 -19.38 -37.62
C LEU A 333 -7.89 -19.71 -37.39
N LEU A 334 -7.61 -20.36 -36.24
CA LEU A 334 -6.39 -21.13 -36.03
C LEU A 334 -6.73 -22.63 -36.07
N ASP A 335 -6.51 -23.23 -37.24
CA ASP A 335 -6.19 -24.66 -37.35
C ASP A 335 -4.67 -24.81 -37.18
N TRP A 336 -4.25 -25.72 -36.30
CA TRP A 336 -2.85 -25.94 -35.93
C TRP A 336 -2.44 -27.32 -36.44
N ARG A 337 -1.93 -27.39 -37.67
CA ARG A 337 -1.07 -28.50 -38.13
C ARG A 337 -0.45 -28.20 -39.51
N SER A 338 0.71 -28.82 -39.72
CA SER A 338 1.64 -28.76 -40.86
C SER A 338 2.49 -27.48 -40.88
N GLY A 339 3.83 -27.52 -40.83
CA GLY A 339 4.75 -28.52 -41.35
C GLY A 339 5.41 -27.95 -42.60
N CYS A 340 6.39 -27.06 -42.43
CA CYS A 340 7.29 -26.67 -43.51
C CYS A 340 8.69 -27.16 -43.20
N SER A 341 9.04 -28.31 -43.78
CA SER A 341 10.41 -28.70 -44.06
C SER A 341 10.92 -27.84 -45.23
N GLY A 342 12.02 -27.12 -45.01
CA GLY A 342 12.70 -26.33 -46.04
C GLY A 342 14.20 -26.35 -45.81
N LYS A 343 14.93 -26.99 -46.72
CA LYS A 343 16.39 -27.22 -46.67
C LYS A 343 17.17 -25.90 -46.67
N CYS A 344 18.15 -25.76 -45.77
CA CYS A 344 19.25 -24.83 -45.95
C CYS A 344 20.12 -25.31 -47.12
N GLY A 345 20.00 -24.65 -48.27
CA GLY A 345 20.96 -24.74 -49.38
C GLY A 345 21.76 -23.44 -49.45
N SER A 346 23.08 -23.55 -49.33
CA SER A 346 24.03 -22.46 -49.48
C SER A 346 24.08 -21.91 -50.91
N SER A 347 24.02 -20.59 -51.07
CA SER A 347 24.89 -19.83 -52.00
C SER A 347 24.58 -18.34 -51.88
N GLY A 348 25.64 -17.54 -51.77
CA GLY A 348 25.57 -16.09 -51.68
C GLY A 348 25.36 -15.41 -53.03
N GLY A 349 24.96 -14.14 -52.98
CA GLY A 349 24.92 -13.24 -54.12
C GLY A 349 23.72 -12.29 -54.07
N HIS A 350 23.93 -11.11 -53.51
CA HIS A 350 22.93 -10.04 -53.37
C HIS A 350 22.52 -9.40 -54.72
N GLY A 351 21.22 -9.30 -54.96
CA GLY A 351 20.56 -8.47 -55.98
C GLY A 351 19.05 -8.44 -55.70
N GLY A 352 18.45 -7.25 -55.64
CA GLY A 352 17.11 -7.03 -55.07
C GLY A 352 15.93 -7.07 -56.05
N SER A 353 14.93 -6.24 -55.71
CA SER A 353 13.74 -5.80 -56.46
C SER A 353 12.49 -6.71 -56.51
N TYR A 354 11.47 -6.22 -55.78
CA TYR A 354 10.02 -6.14 -56.04
C TYR A 354 9.32 -7.12 -56.99
N LEU A 355 8.25 -7.73 -56.46
CA LEU A 355 7.03 -8.07 -57.21
C LEU A 355 5.80 -7.67 -56.38
N GLU A 356 4.96 -6.80 -56.95
CA GLU A 356 3.59 -6.52 -56.54
C GLU A 356 2.68 -7.72 -56.87
N ALA A 357 1.63 -7.92 -56.07
CA ALA A 357 0.49 -8.76 -56.46
C ALA A 357 -0.83 -8.10 -56.01
N GLU A 358 -1.68 -7.84 -56.99
CA GLU A 358 -3.04 -7.30 -56.88
C GLU A 358 -4.01 -8.27 -56.20
N ALA A 359 -5.05 -7.72 -55.57
CA ALA A 359 -6.20 -8.45 -55.07
C ALA A 359 -7.15 -8.85 -56.21
N ALA A 360 -7.70 -10.06 -56.15
CA ALA A 360 -8.86 -10.49 -56.94
C ALA A 360 -9.98 -11.04 -56.02
N PRO A 361 -11.27 -10.96 -56.41
CA PRO A 361 -12.41 -11.15 -55.50
C PRO A 361 -13.07 -12.55 -55.55
N TRP A 362 -13.48 -13.04 -54.37
CA TRP A 362 -14.60 -13.96 -54.00
C TRP A 362 -14.72 -15.36 -54.68
N PRO A 363 -15.43 -16.35 -54.09
CA PRO A 363 -16.87 -16.32 -53.72
C PRO A 363 -17.16 -16.19 -52.22
#